data_AF-L8LPV9-F1
#
_entry.id   AF-L8LPV9-F1
#
_cell.length_a   1.000
_cell.length_b   1.000
_cell.length_c   1.000
_cell.angle_alpha   90.00
_cell.angle_beta   90.00
_cell.angle_gamma   90.00
#
_symmetry.space_group_name_H-M   'P 1'
#
loop_
_entity.id
_entity.type
_entity.pdbx_description
1 polymer ?
#
loop_
_entity_poly.entity_id
_entity_poly.type
_entity_poly.pdbx_seq_one_letter_code
_entity_poly.pdbx_strand_id
1 'polypeptide(L)'
;MEGESLSHFLGRVRRRNHLSPSALGQLAGIGAKIARWERFHLNPFPSDADLKALGEVVGVEGGRLRLMLPPLGEGMIFEPIRLCGTCYDELPCHKIEWQFKSVWKCQKHGLKLLSKCPNCGKKFKTPALWEFGECDRCFLPFAQMRKYEKII
;
A
#
# COMPACT_ATOMS: atom_id res chain seq x y z
N MET A 1 -6.76 -6.25 4.91
CA MET A 1 -7.07 -7.28 3.89
C MET A 1 -5.87 -8.21 3.74
N GLU A 2 -6.02 -9.43 3.21
CA GLU A 2 -4.87 -10.34 3.04
C GLU A 2 -3.85 -9.76 2.05
N GLY A 3 -2.56 -9.77 2.42
CA GLY A 3 -1.48 -9.23 1.60
C GLY A 3 -1.49 -7.70 1.40
N GLU A 4 -2.39 -6.97 2.07
CA GLU A 4 -2.46 -5.51 1.96
C GLU A 4 -1.17 -4.84 2.46
N SER A 5 -0.72 -3.79 1.77
CA SER A 5 0.45 -3.03 2.19
C SER A 5 0.13 -2.10 3.37
N LEU A 6 1.13 -1.90 4.25
CA LEU A 6 0.96 -1.04 5.42
C LEU A 6 0.59 0.40 4.99
N SER A 7 1.18 0.87 3.89
CA SER A 7 0.85 2.16 3.28
C SER A 7 -0.64 2.32 3.00
N HIS A 8 -1.26 1.36 2.31
CA HIS A 8 -2.67 1.43 1.95
C HIS A 8 -3.58 1.31 3.16
N PHE A 9 -3.24 0.40 4.08
CA PHE A 9 -3.95 0.22 5.34
C PHE A 9 -3.98 1.50 6.17
N LEU A 10 -2.82 2.15 6.38
CA LEU A 10 -2.71 3.39 7.15
C LEU A 10 -3.54 4.51 6.52
N GLY A 11 -3.47 4.67 5.19
CA GLY A 11 -4.28 5.66 4.49
C GLY A 11 -5.79 5.47 4.71
N ARG A 12 -6.28 4.22 4.64
CA ARG A 12 -7.68 3.89 4.92
C ARG A 12 -8.08 4.21 6.36
N VAL A 13 -7.28 3.76 7.34
CA VAL A 13 -7.53 4.01 8.76
C VAL A 13 -7.62 5.50 9.02
N ARG A 14 -6.68 6.28 8.50
CA ARG A 14 -6.67 7.72 8.71
C ARG A 14 -7.87 8.42 8.09
N ARG A 15 -8.24 8.11 6.86
CA ARG A 15 -9.41 8.71 6.21
C ARG A 15 -10.70 8.41 6.98
N ARG A 16 -10.89 7.15 7.38
CA ARG A 16 -12.09 6.73 8.13
C ARG A 16 -12.22 7.44 9.49
N ASN A 17 -11.11 7.81 10.09
CA ASN A 17 -11.07 8.45 11.42
C ASN A 17 -10.72 9.95 11.37
N HIS A 18 -10.66 10.55 10.18
CA HIS A 18 -10.27 11.95 9.97
C HIS A 18 -8.92 12.33 10.62
N LEU A 19 -7.95 11.42 10.60
CA LEU A 19 -6.64 11.61 11.23
C LEU A 19 -5.56 12.04 10.23
N SER A 20 -4.69 12.94 10.68
CA SER A 20 -3.40 13.16 10.03
C SER A 20 -2.41 12.03 10.39
N PRO A 21 -1.34 11.82 9.60
CA PRO A 21 -0.28 10.88 9.96
C PRO A 21 0.34 11.16 11.33
N SER A 22 0.51 12.44 11.67
CA SER A 22 1.06 12.87 12.96
C SER A 22 0.09 12.53 14.11
N ALA A 23 -1.20 12.81 13.95
CA ALA A 23 -2.22 12.52 14.96
C ALA A 23 -2.28 11.01 15.25
N LEU A 24 -2.28 10.17 14.21
CA LEU A 24 -2.25 8.71 14.41
C LEU A 24 -0.97 8.25 15.13
N GLY A 25 0.18 8.82 14.76
CA GLY A 25 1.46 8.51 15.41
C GLY A 25 1.53 8.96 16.87
N GLN A 26 0.89 10.08 17.21
CA GLN A 26 0.76 10.56 18.59
C GLN A 26 -0.15 9.65 19.41
N LEU A 27 -1.32 9.26 18.88
CA LEU A 27 -2.23 8.33 19.55
C LEU A 27 -1.55 7.00 19.87
N ALA A 28 -0.72 6.49 18.94
CA ALA A 28 0.02 5.25 19.12
C ALA A 28 1.34 5.41 19.89
N GLY A 29 1.73 6.61 20.32
CA GLY A 29 2.98 6.85 21.04
C GLY A 29 4.26 6.59 20.20
N ILE A 30 4.15 6.50 18.87
CA ILE A 30 5.27 6.20 17.95
C ILE A 30 5.74 7.43 17.14
N GLY A 31 5.17 8.60 17.43
CA GLY A 31 5.59 9.89 16.88
C GLY A 31 5.47 9.97 15.36
N ALA A 32 6.45 10.60 14.70
CA ALA A 32 6.39 10.89 13.26
C ALA A 32 6.63 9.67 12.33
N LYS A 33 6.63 8.43 12.85
CA LYS A 33 6.92 7.21 12.06
C LYS A 33 5.88 6.95 10.97
N ILE A 34 4.58 7.20 11.24
CA ILE A 34 3.47 6.92 10.30
C ILE A 34 3.69 7.58 8.93
N ALA A 35 4.04 8.86 8.89
CA ALA A 35 4.24 9.59 7.62
C ALA A 35 5.37 9.02 6.75
N ARG A 36 6.32 8.31 7.34
CA ARG A 36 7.40 7.62 6.62
C ARG A 36 6.94 6.26 6.12
N TRP A 37 6.27 5.49 6.97
CA TRP A 37 5.76 4.17 6.62
C TRP A 37 4.73 4.20 5.50
N GLU A 38 3.90 5.25 5.45
CA GLU A 38 2.98 5.47 4.34
C GLU A 38 3.71 5.54 3.00
N ARG A 39 4.94 6.06 2.96
CA ARG A 39 5.77 6.18 1.76
C ARG A 39 6.73 5.01 1.57
N PHE A 40 6.54 3.91 2.31
CA PHE A 40 7.46 2.77 2.36
C PHE A 40 8.88 3.10 2.87
N HIS A 41 9.07 4.26 3.50
CA HIS A 41 10.32 4.62 4.15
C HIS A 41 10.36 3.97 5.54
N LEU A 42 10.83 2.72 5.57
CA LEU A 42 10.90 1.86 6.75
C LEU A 42 12.28 1.94 7.44
N ASN A 43 12.88 3.15 7.54
CA ASN A 43 14.13 3.34 8.26
C ASN A 43 13.96 4.36 9.42
N PRO A 44 14.06 3.94 10.69
CA PRO A 44 14.26 2.56 11.14
C PRO A 44 13.07 1.65 10.80
N PHE A 45 13.33 0.35 10.67
CA PHE A 45 12.30 -0.63 10.38
C PHE A 45 11.29 -0.69 11.54
N PRO A 46 9.97 -0.85 11.28
CA PRO A 46 8.98 -0.96 12.34
C PRO A 46 9.33 -2.08 13.31
N SER A 47 9.48 -1.75 14.59
CA SER A 47 9.69 -2.73 15.65
C SER A 47 8.38 -3.40 16.05
N ASP A 48 8.44 -4.59 16.66
CA ASP A 48 7.23 -5.27 17.14
C ASP A 48 6.52 -4.47 18.24
N ALA A 49 7.26 -3.70 19.04
CA ALA A 49 6.69 -2.77 20.00
C ALA A 49 5.91 -1.64 19.31
N ASP A 50 6.45 -1.05 18.23
CA ASP A 50 5.74 -0.03 17.47
C ASP A 50 4.47 -0.60 16.81
N LEU A 51 4.55 -1.82 16.26
CA LEU A 51 3.42 -2.49 15.63
C LEU A 51 2.35 -2.86 16.64
N LYS A 52 2.73 -3.28 17.86
CA LYS A 52 1.79 -3.52 18.95
C LYS A 52 1.06 -2.23 19.35
N ALA A 53 1.81 -1.16 19.59
CA ALA A 53 1.25 0.13 19.99
C ALA A 53 0.32 0.73 18.92
N LEU A 54 0.71 0.66 17.65
CA LEU A 54 -0.18 1.04 16.54
C LEU A 54 -1.42 0.13 16.50
N GLY A 55 -1.23 -1.17 16.68
CA GLY A 55 -2.28 -2.18 16.65
C GLY A 55 -3.39 -1.93 17.67
N GLU A 56 -3.01 -1.57 18.90
CA GLU A 56 -3.95 -1.20 19.98
C GLU A 56 -4.84 -0.02 19.59
N VAL A 57 -4.27 1.00 18.92
CA VAL A 57 -5.01 2.19 18.48
C VAL A 57 -5.96 1.90 17.31
N VAL A 58 -5.53 1.05 16.38
CA VAL A 58 -6.29 0.78 15.14
C VAL A 58 -7.18 -0.47 15.22
N GLY A 59 -7.19 -1.16 16.36
CA GLY A 59 -7.98 -2.37 16.59
C GLY A 59 -7.52 -3.57 15.77
N VAL A 60 -6.21 -3.72 15.53
CA VAL A 60 -5.62 -4.82 14.75
C VAL A 60 -4.40 -5.37 15.49
N GLU A 61 -4.24 -6.69 15.55
CA GLU A 61 -3.07 -7.29 16.19
C GLU A 61 -1.76 -6.87 15.51
N GLY A 62 -0.71 -6.62 16.29
CA GLY A 62 0.61 -6.22 15.76
C GLY A 62 1.19 -7.25 14.77
N GLY A 63 0.95 -8.54 15.01
CA GLY A 63 1.35 -9.61 14.07
C GLY A 63 0.67 -9.47 12.70
N ARG A 64 -0.58 -8.99 12.64
CA ARG A 64 -1.26 -8.73 11.37
C ARG A 64 -0.66 -7.52 10.65
N LEU A 65 -0.23 -6.49 11.37
CA LEU A 65 0.49 -5.35 10.79
C LEU A 65 1.88 -5.75 10.27
N ARG A 66 2.55 -6.70 10.93
CA ARG A 66 3.84 -7.26 10.46
C ARG A 66 3.72 -7.89 9.07
N LEU A 67 2.61 -8.58 8.78
CA LEU A 67 2.33 -9.18 7.48
C LEU A 67 2.13 -8.14 6.36
N MET A 68 1.97 -6.87 6.69
CA MET A 68 1.83 -5.76 5.72
C MET A 68 3.18 -5.11 5.35
N LEU A 69 4.27 -5.60 5.95
CA LEU A 69 5.65 -5.19 5.72
C LEU A 69 6.39 -6.21 4.86
N PRO A 70 7.49 -5.82 4.20
CA PRO A 70 8.34 -6.78 3.52
C PRO A 70 8.93 -7.80 4.51
N PRO A 71 9.05 -9.09 4.12
CA PRO A 71 9.81 -10.08 4.86
C PRO A 71 11.27 -9.66 5.05
N LEU A 72 11.95 -10.26 6.04
CA LEU A 72 13.37 -10.00 6.27
C LEU A 72 14.19 -10.40 5.04
N GLY A 73 15.05 -9.50 4.57
CA GLY A 73 15.88 -9.71 3.38
C GLY A 73 15.19 -9.39 2.05
N GLU A 74 13.87 -9.18 2.02
CA GLU A 74 13.17 -8.84 0.78
C GLU A 74 13.37 -7.36 0.44
N GLY A 75 14.02 -7.11 -0.70
CA GLY A 75 14.23 -5.76 -1.19
C GLY A 75 12.95 -5.15 -1.76
N MET A 76 12.68 -3.87 -1.48
CA MET A 76 11.53 -3.16 -2.05
C MET A 76 11.93 -2.11 -3.09
N ILE A 77 11.00 -1.86 -4.01
CA ILE A 77 10.94 -0.73 -4.92
C ILE A 77 9.95 0.27 -4.32
N PHE A 78 10.42 1.46 -3.93
CA PHE A 78 9.55 2.50 -3.38
C PHE A 78 8.84 3.30 -4.47
N GLU A 79 9.50 3.49 -5.61
CA GLU A 79 8.91 4.04 -6.82
C GLU A 79 9.42 3.32 -8.08
N PRO A 80 8.57 3.18 -9.11
CA PRO A 80 7.16 3.58 -9.16
C PRO A 80 6.27 2.70 -8.27
N ILE A 81 5.12 3.25 -7.84
CA ILE A 81 4.06 2.43 -7.23
C ILE A 81 3.48 1.51 -8.29
N ARG A 82 3.32 0.23 -7.95
CA ARG A 82 2.82 -0.79 -8.85
C ARG A 82 1.40 -1.23 -8.49
N LEU A 83 0.65 -1.65 -9.50
CA LEU A 83 -0.76 -2.01 -9.39
C LEU A 83 -1.05 -3.20 -10.29
N CYS A 84 -1.83 -4.15 -9.79
CA CYS A 84 -2.59 -5.06 -10.63
C CYS A 84 -4.08 -4.65 -10.61
N GLY A 85 -4.61 -4.23 -11.76
CA GLY A 85 -6.00 -3.81 -11.91
C GLY A 85 -6.97 -4.96 -11.64
N THR A 86 -6.63 -6.16 -12.08
CA THR A 86 -7.42 -7.38 -11.83
C THR A 86 -7.49 -7.72 -10.34
N CYS A 87 -6.36 -7.74 -9.62
CA CYS A 87 -6.40 -7.93 -8.16
C CYS A 87 -7.17 -6.83 -7.43
N TYR A 88 -7.05 -5.58 -7.89
CA TYR A 88 -7.72 -4.46 -7.23
C TYR A 88 -9.24 -4.51 -7.41
N ASP A 89 -9.71 -5.01 -8.55
CA ASP A 89 -11.12 -5.29 -8.81
C ASP A 89 -11.67 -6.40 -7.91
N GLU A 90 -10.90 -7.47 -7.68
CA GLU A 90 -11.29 -8.57 -6.78
C GLU A 90 -11.31 -8.15 -5.30
N LEU A 91 -10.28 -7.40 -4.88
CA LEU A 91 -10.15 -6.89 -3.52
C LEU A 91 -9.45 -5.53 -3.54
N PRO A 92 -10.14 -4.42 -3.25
CA PRO A 92 -9.64 -3.05 -3.43
C PRO A 92 -8.60 -2.67 -2.37
N CYS A 93 -7.44 -3.29 -2.47
CA CYS A 93 -6.25 -2.99 -1.69
C CYS A 93 -4.99 -3.10 -2.53
N HIS A 94 -4.04 -2.21 -2.26
CA HIS A 94 -2.69 -2.38 -2.76
C HIS A 94 -2.02 -3.54 -2.02
N LYS A 95 -1.40 -4.48 -2.76
CA LYS A 95 -0.67 -5.60 -2.16
C LYS A 95 0.80 -5.25 -1.91
N ILE A 96 1.35 -5.65 -0.76
CA ILE A 96 2.75 -5.36 -0.43
C ILE A 96 3.73 -6.01 -1.42
N GLU A 97 3.41 -7.22 -1.89
CA GLU A 97 4.24 -7.98 -2.83
C GLU A 97 4.47 -7.26 -4.17
N TRP A 98 3.55 -6.39 -4.58
CA TRP A 98 3.71 -5.61 -5.80
C TRP A 98 4.91 -4.67 -5.72
N GLN A 99 5.40 -4.35 -4.52
CA GLN A 99 6.56 -3.50 -4.33
C GLN A 99 7.87 -4.26 -4.10
N PHE A 100 7.88 -5.59 -4.15
CA PHE A 100 9.12 -6.38 -4.03
C PHE A 100 9.98 -6.30 -5.30
N LYS A 101 11.31 -6.19 -5.15
CA LYS A 101 12.25 -6.13 -6.29
C LYS A 101 12.23 -7.40 -7.14
N SER A 102 11.99 -8.54 -6.50
CA SER A 102 11.87 -9.87 -7.13
C SER A 102 10.58 -10.03 -7.96
N VAL A 103 9.55 -9.25 -7.67
CA VAL A 103 8.23 -9.34 -8.30
C VAL A 103 8.12 -8.28 -9.39
N TRP A 104 7.87 -8.67 -10.63
CA TRP A 104 7.63 -7.74 -11.75
C TRP A 104 6.31 -8.00 -12.48
N LYS A 105 5.65 -9.11 -12.16
CA LYS A 105 4.32 -9.52 -12.61
C LYS A 105 3.45 -9.88 -11.41
N CYS A 106 2.13 -9.77 -11.55
CA CYS A 106 1.19 -10.27 -10.56
C CYS A 106 1.27 -11.80 -10.52
N GLN A 107 1.57 -12.38 -9.35
CA GLN A 107 1.70 -13.84 -9.23
C GLN A 107 0.36 -14.55 -9.37
N LYS A 108 -0.73 -13.91 -8.91
CA LYS A 108 -2.09 -14.46 -8.99
C LYS A 108 -2.61 -14.53 -10.42
N HIS A 109 -2.36 -13.50 -11.23
CA HIS A 109 -2.96 -13.38 -12.58
C HIS A 109 -1.97 -13.55 -13.72
N GLY A 110 -0.67 -13.62 -13.46
CA GLY A 110 0.36 -13.71 -14.49
C GLY A 110 0.53 -12.44 -15.35
N LEU A 111 -0.11 -11.33 -14.96
CA LEU A 111 -0.14 -10.08 -15.72
C LEU A 111 1.01 -9.16 -15.33
N LYS A 112 1.49 -8.34 -16.28
CA LYS A 112 2.48 -7.29 -15.98
C LYS A 112 1.89 -6.26 -15.03
N LEU A 113 2.60 -5.96 -13.94
CA LEU A 113 2.19 -4.90 -13.02
C LEU A 113 2.27 -3.53 -13.70
N LEU A 114 1.21 -2.74 -13.57
CA LEU A 114 1.16 -1.36 -14.04
C LEU A 114 1.95 -0.46 -13.10
N SER A 115 2.77 0.45 -13.64
CA SER A 115 3.52 1.46 -12.87
C SER A 115 3.03 2.90 -13.10
N LYS A 116 2.06 3.05 -14.00
CA LYS A 116 1.41 4.30 -14.37
C LYS A 116 0.02 4.00 -14.92
N CYS A 117 -0.86 5.00 -14.88
CA CYS A 117 -2.18 4.92 -15.48
C CYS A 117 -2.05 4.59 -16.97
N PRO A 118 -2.70 3.53 -17.47
CA PRO A 118 -2.61 3.13 -18.87
C PRO A 118 -3.32 4.11 -19.82
N ASN A 119 -4.26 4.91 -19.31
CA ASN A 119 -5.00 5.89 -20.11
C ASN A 119 -4.22 7.22 -20.28
N CYS A 120 -3.73 7.81 -19.19
CA CYS A 120 -3.14 9.16 -19.22
C CYS A 120 -1.63 9.20 -18.88
N GLY A 121 -1.00 8.04 -18.67
CA GLY A 121 0.45 7.91 -18.41
C GLY A 121 0.95 8.44 -17.06
N LYS A 122 0.08 8.95 -16.19
CA LYS A 122 0.48 9.48 -14.87
C LYS A 122 0.91 8.35 -13.94
N LYS A 123 2.06 8.51 -13.25
CA LYS A 123 2.52 7.58 -12.21
C LYS A 123 1.50 7.51 -11.06
N PHE A 124 1.32 6.33 -10.48
CA PHE A 124 0.43 6.18 -9.33
C PHE A 124 1.02 6.88 -8.10
N LYS A 125 0.17 7.60 -7.35
CA LYS A 125 0.52 8.12 -6.02
C LYS A 125 0.79 6.97 -5.05
N THR A 126 1.43 7.30 -3.93
CA THR A 126 1.57 6.39 -2.78
C THR A 126 0.22 5.75 -2.40
N PRO A 127 0.17 4.44 -2.08
CA PRO A 127 -1.10 3.74 -1.78
C PRO A 127 -1.91 4.35 -0.64
N ALA A 128 -1.24 4.95 0.35
CA ALA A 128 -1.89 5.72 1.40
C ALA A 128 -2.80 6.86 0.87
N LEU A 129 -2.66 7.29 -0.39
CA LEU A 129 -3.44 8.36 -1.02
C LEU A 129 -4.52 7.84 -1.98
N TRP A 130 -4.73 6.52 -2.06
CA TRP A 130 -5.74 5.92 -2.94
C TRP A 130 -7.12 5.94 -2.29
N GLU A 131 -7.72 7.12 -2.20
CA GLU A 131 -9.03 7.30 -1.57
C GLU A 131 -10.16 6.67 -2.37
N PHE A 132 -10.22 6.97 -3.66
CA PHE A 132 -11.29 6.52 -4.57
C PHE A 132 -10.87 5.31 -5.42
N GLY A 133 -9.65 4.81 -5.25
CA GLY A 133 -9.15 3.69 -6.06
C GLY A 133 -9.09 4.01 -7.55
N GLU A 134 -8.65 5.21 -7.91
CA GLU A 134 -8.63 5.70 -9.29
C GLU A 134 -7.39 6.55 -9.59
N CYS A 135 -7.16 6.79 -10.88
CA CYS A 135 -6.12 7.71 -11.31
C CYS A 135 -6.44 9.15 -10.91
N ASP A 136 -5.54 9.80 -10.17
CA ASP A 136 -5.65 11.18 -9.71
C ASP A 136 -5.44 12.26 -10.80
N ARG A 137 -5.64 11.92 -12.07
CA ARG A 137 -5.63 12.87 -13.21
C ARG A 137 -6.81 12.65 -14.14
N CYS A 138 -7.03 11.41 -14.57
CA CYS A 138 -8.11 11.09 -15.51
C CYS A 138 -9.27 10.32 -14.89
N PHE A 139 -9.23 10.06 -13.57
CA PHE A 139 -10.28 9.40 -12.81
C PHE A 139 -10.64 7.99 -13.32
N LEU A 140 -9.79 7.37 -14.14
CA LEU A 140 -9.97 5.98 -14.52
C LEU A 140 -9.85 5.09 -13.26
N PRO A 141 -10.88 4.32 -12.89
CA PRO A 141 -10.81 3.43 -11.74
C PRO A 141 -9.74 2.35 -11.93
N PHE A 142 -9.02 2.00 -10.86
CA PHE A 142 -7.98 0.97 -10.88
C PHE A 142 -8.52 -0.39 -11.29
N ALA A 143 -9.72 -0.75 -10.82
CA ALA A 143 -10.42 -1.96 -11.23
C ALA A 143 -10.64 -2.04 -12.76
N GLN A 144 -10.94 -0.90 -13.40
CA GLN A 144 -11.11 -0.85 -14.86
C GLN A 144 -9.79 -0.88 -15.63
N MET A 145 -8.64 -0.75 -14.96
CA MET A 145 -7.34 -0.84 -15.61
C MET A 145 -6.99 -2.26 -16.06
N ARG A 146 -7.71 -3.29 -15.55
CA ARG A 146 -7.57 -4.69 -15.96
C ARG A 146 -7.61 -4.90 -17.48
N LYS A 147 -8.40 -4.09 -18.21
CA LYS A 147 -8.53 -4.16 -19.67
C LYS A 147 -7.27 -3.77 -20.45
N TYR A 148 -6.29 -3.14 -19.78
CA TYR A 148 -5.01 -2.74 -20.37
C TYR A 148 -3.85 -3.63 -19.93
N GLU A 149 -4.07 -4.53 -18.97
CA GLU A 149 -3.05 -5.46 -18.51
C GLU A 149 -2.81 -6.53 -19.57
N LYS A 150 -1.55 -6.89 -19.78
CA LYS A 150 -1.15 -7.89 -20.76
C LYS A 150 -0.52 -9.07 -20.05
N ILE A 151 -0.85 -10.27 -20.54
CA ILE A 151 -0.08 -11.49 -20.25
C ILE A 151 1.32 -11.28 -20.83
N ILE A 152 2.33 -11.73 -20.08
CA ILE A 152 3.73 -11.67 -20.51
C ILE A 152 4.13 -13.02 -21.08
#